data_AF-A0A9W6Y6Z6-F1
#
_entry.id   AF-A0A9W6Y6Z6-F1
#
_cell.length_a   1.000
_cell.length_b   1.000
_cell.length_c   1.000
_cell.angle_alpha   90.00
_cell.angle_beta   90.00
_cell.angle_gamma   90.00
#
_symmetry.space_group_name_H-M   'P 1'
#
loop_
_entity.id
_entity.type
_entity.pdbx_description
1 polymer ?
#
loop_
_entity_poly.entity_id
_entity_poly.type
_entity_poly.pdbx_seq_one_letter_code
_entity_poly.pdbx_strand_id
1 'polypeptide(L)'
;MTMGNLGAAYEASQDIVNALRWYERAISEVVSSPDMIFADEFTARSSRMHLIVHVVRAKLSACVWANADKEFDSLWAMVTNLQMAVGHLYAFTPFDSLLHTISPKERKALAVHFSTKYIVDKGIPYELFAQSGENEFTDQKVCRLNVGYLSYDYSNHPTTHLIEGIFATRDRNSVNIIAFGYGRDDGSSFRQRVIESVDKFVDLSTVSFEESATIIRREHVHIVMDAQGHTRRGRMQIVAVRPAPIVVNYLVYPGTSGAPFVDYVIVDKYVVPPAESASAFTEKLVILPNSYQVNYYDKVLASSERIYRRAELWIVDDKKNEDDGFLFVNFNKIDKLESSVFSTWMAILRRVPRSSLLLLDPGRNIPDCNTTESVTSREIKKNLWGEAHAQGISTRRIQFVPRWVNANVNIMAVKVLKCIVCAESRSLNTSVATVWGGFSSTPLL
;
A
#
# COMPACT_ATOMS: atom_id res chain seq x y z
N MET A 1 -18.96 -18.94 -21.20
CA MET A 1 -18.69 -18.16 -19.97
C MET A 1 -18.69 -16.71 -20.36
N THR A 2 -19.68 -15.95 -19.88
CA THR A 2 -19.69 -14.50 -19.96
C THR A 2 -18.34 -13.97 -19.51
N MET A 3 -17.67 -13.14 -20.34
CA MET A 3 -16.41 -12.44 -20.03
C MET A 3 -16.64 -11.41 -18.91
N GLY A 4 -17.03 -11.88 -17.73
CA GLY A 4 -17.15 -11.06 -16.54
C GLY A 4 -15.77 -10.54 -16.17
N ASN A 5 -15.56 -9.24 -16.37
CA ASN A 5 -14.40 -8.45 -15.95
C ASN A 5 -13.08 -9.24 -15.91
N LEU A 6 -12.57 -9.64 -17.08
CA LEU A 6 -11.26 -10.29 -17.24
C LEU A 6 -10.15 -9.53 -16.50
N GLY A 7 -10.25 -8.21 -16.34
CA GLY A 7 -9.33 -7.40 -15.54
C GLY A 7 -9.14 -7.93 -14.11
N ALA A 8 -10.20 -8.39 -13.46
CA ALA A 8 -10.16 -8.96 -12.11
C ALA A 8 -9.73 -10.44 -12.05
N ALA A 9 -9.34 -11.07 -13.17
CA ALA A 9 -9.00 -12.49 -13.24
C ALA A 9 -8.03 -12.93 -12.14
N TYR A 10 -6.91 -12.22 -11.97
CA TYR A 10 -5.94 -12.57 -10.93
C TYR A 10 -6.50 -12.38 -9.51
N GLU A 11 -7.26 -11.30 -9.28
CA GLU A 11 -7.88 -11.04 -7.98
C GLU A 11 -8.89 -12.12 -7.61
N ALA A 12 -9.63 -12.64 -8.59
CA ALA A 12 -10.64 -13.67 -8.43
C ALA A 12 -10.04 -15.08 -8.31
N SER A 13 -9.07 -15.43 -9.15
CA SER A 13 -8.50 -16.78 -9.20
C SER A 13 -7.40 -17.01 -8.17
N GLN A 14 -6.70 -15.95 -7.75
CA GLN A 14 -5.43 -16.01 -7.00
C GLN A 14 -4.37 -16.91 -7.68
N ASP A 15 -4.53 -17.16 -8.97
CA ASP A 15 -3.68 -17.96 -9.84
C ASP A 15 -3.10 -17.06 -10.91
N ILE A 16 -1.84 -16.66 -10.70
CA ILE A 16 -1.15 -15.72 -11.57
C ILE A 16 -0.87 -16.29 -12.96
N VAL A 17 -0.68 -17.61 -13.06
CA VAL A 17 -0.35 -18.28 -14.33
C VAL A 17 -1.59 -18.28 -15.24
N ASN A 18 -2.73 -18.68 -14.68
CA ASN A 18 -3.99 -18.66 -15.44
C ASN A 18 -4.42 -17.23 -15.78
N ALA A 19 -4.24 -16.28 -14.86
CA ALA A 19 -4.55 -14.88 -15.12
C ALA A 19 -3.72 -14.32 -16.28
N LEU A 20 -2.39 -14.51 -16.28
CA LEU A 20 -1.52 -14.06 -17.38
C LEU A 20 -1.92 -14.67 -18.72
N ARG A 21 -2.24 -15.97 -18.78
CA ARG A 21 -2.73 -16.62 -20.01
C ARG A 21 -4.03 -16.03 -20.52
N TRP A 22 -4.98 -15.73 -19.62
CA TRP A 22 -6.24 -15.09 -20.01
C TRP A 22 -6.01 -13.67 -20.51
N TYR A 23 -5.11 -12.92 -19.87
CA TYR A 23 -4.75 -11.58 -20.30
C TYR A 23 -4.10 -11.56 -21.69
N GLU A 24 -3.13 -12.45 -21.95
CA GLU A 24 -2.47 -12.58 -23.25
C GLU A 24 -3.47 -12.89 -24.37
N ARG A 25 -4.37 -13.84 -24.11
CA ARG A 25 -5.44 -14.18 -25.04
C ARG A 25 -6.36 -12.99 -25.31
N ALA A 26 -6.80 -12.30 -24.25
CA ALA A 26 -7.67 -11.14 -24.37
C ALA A 26 -6.99 -10.01 -25.15
N ILE A 27 -5.70 -9.74 -24.93
CA ILE A 27 -4.96 -8.74 -25.71
C ILE A 27 -4.94 -9.13 -27.19
N SER A 28 -4.66 -10.40 -27.49
CA SER A 28 -4.63 -10.89 -28.86
C SER A 28 -5.98 -10.71 -29.56
N GLU A 29 -7.09 -11.06 -28.90
CA GLU A 29 -8.44 -10.94 -29.46
C GLU A 29 -8.85 -9.48 -29.68
N VAL A 30 -8.55 -8.59 -28.70
CA VAL A 30 -8.82 -7.14 -28.81
C VAL A 30 -8.02 -6.49 -29.94
N VAL A 31 -6.77 -6.92 -30.16
CA VAL A 31 -5.93 -6.39 -31.24
C VAL A 31 -6.35 -6.92 -32.61
N SER A 32 -6.73 -8.19 -32.71
CA SER A 32 -7.06 -8.80 -34.01
C SER A 32 -8.41 -8.38 -34.57
N SER A 33 -9.40 -8.10 -33.71
CA SER A 33 -10.77 -7.86 -34.14
C SER A 33 -11.53 -6.90 -33.21
N PRO A 34 -11.05 -5.65 -33.01
CA PRO A 34 -11.66 -4.71 -32.08
C PRO A 34 -13.14 -4.43 -32.40
N ASP A 35 -13.47 -4.27 -33.69
CA ASP A 35 -14.82 -3.93 -34.16
C ASP A 35 -15.83 -5.08 -34.02
N MET A 36 -15.35 -6.32 -33.81
CA MET A 36 -16.22 -7.46 -33.52
C MET A 36 -16.57 -7.58 -32.03
N ILE A 37 -15.75 -6.97 -31.16
CA ILE A 37 -15.85 -7.11 -29.70
C ILE A 37 -16.50 -5.85 -29.09
N PHE A 38 -16.22 -4.68 -29.64
CA PHE A 38 -16.67 -3.40 -29.12
C PHE A 38 -17.49 -2.63 -30.14
N ALA A 39 -18.45 -1.86 -29.64
CA ALA A 39 -19.35 -1.06 -30.48
C ALA A 39 -18.67 0.15 -31.14
N ASP A 40 -17.55 0.61 -30.58
CA ASP A 40 -16.83 1.81 -31.02
C ASP A 40 -15.34 1.78 -30.62
N GLU A 41 -14.52 2.56 -31.33
CA GLU A 41 -13.07 2.64 -31.13
C GLU A 41 -12.71 3.13 -29.72
N PHE A 42 -13.49 4.05 -29.15
CA PHE A 42 -13.22 4.59 -27.82
C PHE A 42 -13.37 3.51 -26.74
N THR A 43 -14.46 2.75 -26.79
CA THR A 43 -14.70 1.61 -25.89
C THR A 43 -13.63 0.53 -26.06
N ALA A 44 -13.22 0.24 -27.30
CA ALA A 44 -12.12 -0.70 -27.56
C ALA A 44 -10.80 -0.24 -26.94
N ARG A 45 -10.43 1.03 -27.14
CA ARG A 45 -9.20 1.62 -26.61
C ARG A 45 -9.21 1.71 -25.08
N SER A 46 -10.34 2.08 -24.49
CA SER A 46 -10.53 2.10 -23.04
C SER A 46 -10.39 0.68 -22.44
N SER A 47 -11.08 -0.31 -23.03
CA SER A 47 -11.00 -1.70 -22.58
C SER A 47 -9.59 -2.28 -22.71
N ARG A 48 -8.87 -1.93 -23.77
CA ARG A 48 -7.46 -2.29 -23.95
C ARG A 48 -6.57 -1.67 -22.88
N MET A 49 -6.77 -0.38 -22.54
CA MET A 49 -6.05 0.28 -21.46
C MET A 49 -6.27 -0.44 -20.13
N HIS A 50 -7.53 -0.74 -19.78
CA HIS A 50 -7.87 -1.51 -18.57
C HIS A 50 -7.14 -2.85 -18.53
N LEU A 51 -7.17 -3.60 -19.63
CA LEU A 51 -6.51 -4.89 -19.72
C LEU A 51 -4.99 -4.78 -19.51
N ILE A 52 -4.34 -3.80 -20.11
CA ILE A 52 -2.89 -3.60 -20.00
C ILE A 52 -2.48 -3.24 -18.57
N VAL A 53 -3.26 -2.41 -17.84
CA VAL A 53 -3.01 -2.17 -16.41
C VAL A 53 -2.95 -3.48 -15.63
N HIS A 54 -3.89 -4.39 -15.88
CA HIS A 54 -3.94 -5.67 -15.20
C HIS A 54 -2.79 -6.60 -15.59
N VAL A 55 -2.37 -6.60 -16.85
CA VAL A 55 -1.19 -7.35 -17.33
C VAL A 55 0.07 -6.89 -16.63
N VAL A 56 0.31 -5.58 -16.64
CA VAL A 56 1.51 -4.97 -16.03
C VAL A 56 1.56 -5.28 -14.53
N ARG A 57 0.44 -5.09 -13.81
CA ARG A 57 0.34 -5.47 -12.38
C ARG A 57 0.59 -6.96 -12.15
N ALA A 58 0.01 -7.83 -12.98
CA ALA A 58 0.17 -9.28 -12.86
C ALA A 58 1.63 -9.69 -13.09
N LYS A 59 2.28 -9.16 -14.13
CA LYS A 59 3.70 -9.42 -14.41
C LYS A 59 4.61 -8.93 -13.29
N LEU A 60 4.38 -7.72 -12.76
CA LEU A 60 5.11 -7.22 -11.58
C LEU A 60 4.94 -8.16 -10.38
N SER A 61 3.70 -8.57 -10.09
CA SER A 61 3.39 -9.52 -9.00
C SER A 61 4.03 -10.89 -9.22
N ALA A 62 4.20 -11.30 -10.49
CA ALA A 62 4.82 -12.55 -10.89
C ALA A 62 6.36 -12.48 -10.96
N CYS A 63 6.96 -11.30 -10.77
CA CYS A 63 8.38 -11.04 -11.05
C CYS A 63 8.78 -11.38 -12.50
N VAL A 64 7.89 -11.13 -13.46
CA VAL A 64 8.16 -11.24 -14.89
C VAL A 64 8.59 -9.85 -15.39
N TRP A 65 9.89 -9.64 -15.48
CA TRP A 65 10.45 -8.32 -15.81
C TRP A 65 10.82 -8.13 -17.29
N ALA A 66 10.75 -9.20 -18.08
CA ALA A 66 11.02 -9.13 -19.51
C ALA A 66 10.06 -8.14 -20.19
N ASN A 67 10.63 -7.13 -20.86
CA ASN A 67 9.91 -6.04 -21.54
C ASN A 67 9.05 -5.12 -20.64
N ALA A 68 9.21 -5.17 -19.31
CA ALA A 68 8.38 -4.41 -18.38
C ALA A 68 8.38 -2.89 -18.68
N ASP A 69 9.54 -2.30 -19.00
CA ASP A 69 9.65 -0.88 -19.32
C ASP A 69 8.84 -0.50 -20.56
N LYS A 70 8.96 -1.27 -21.64
CA LYS A 70 8.21 -1.02 -22.89
C LYS A 70 6.70 -1.15 -22.69
N GLU A 71 6.28 -2.11 -21.89
CA GLU A 71 4.87 -2.31 -21.56
C GLU A 71 4.32 -1.17 -20.71
N PHE A 72 5.13 -0.68 -19.76
CA PHE A 72 4.81 0.49 -18.97
C PHE A 72 4.76 1.76 -19.81
N ASP A 73 5.72 2.01 -20.72
CA ASP A 73 5.72 3.17 -21.61
C ASP A 73 4.46 3.21 -22.48
N SER A 74 4.05 2.06 -23.00
CA SER A 74 2.80 1.91 -23.75
C SER A 74 1.59 2.24 -22.90
N LEU A 75 1.51 1.68 -21.67
CA LEU A 75 0.46 2.00 -20.72
C LEU A 75 0.43 3.49 -20.39
N TRP A 76 1.57 4.09 -20.10
CA TRP A 76 1.68 5.50 -19.74
C TRP A 76 1.22 6.40 -20.88
N ALA A 77 1.62 6.10 -22.12
CA ALA A 77 1.14 6.80 -23.31
C ALA A 77 -0.40 6.68 -23.49
N MET A 78 -0.99 5.54 -23.15
CA MET A 78 -2.46 5.38 -23.16
C MET A 78 -3.12 6.22 -22.05
N VAL A 79 -2.56 6.23 -20.84
CA VAL A 79 -3.09 7.01 -19.71
C VAL A 79 -3.06 8.51 -20.02
N THR A 80 -1.95 9.02 -20.55
CA THR A 80 -1.81 10.44 -20.88
C THR A 80 -2.71 10.86 -22.05
N ASN A 81 -2.92 9.98 -23.04
CA ASN A 81 -3.75 10.30 -24.21
C ASN A 81 -5.26 10.09 -23.99
N LEU A 82 -5.66 9.07 -23.23
CA LEU A 82 -7.07 8.68 -23.10
C LEU A 82 -7.64 9.08 -21.73
N GLN A 83 -6.98 8.66 -20.66
CA GLN A 83 -7.50 8.84 -19.31
C GLN A 83 -7.46 10.31 -18.89
N MET A 84 -6.45 11.08 -19.31
CA MET A 84 -6.41 12.52 -19.03
C MET A 84 -7.32 13.35 -19.95
N ALA A 85 -7.62 12.85 -21.16
CA ALA A 85 -8.44 13.56 -22.14
C ALA A 85 -9.94 13.34 -21.94
N VAL A 86 -10.34 12.16 -21.46
CA VAL A 86 -11.75 11.79 -21.28
C VAL A 86 -12.02 11.65 -19.79
N GLY A 87 -12.81 12.57 -19.23
CA GLY A 87 -13.09 12.67 -17.80
C GLY A 87 -13.85 11.50 -17.17
N HIS A 88 -13.84 10.28 -17.75
CA HIS A 88 -14.52 9.10 -17.21
C HIS A 88 -13.70 7.79 -17.35
N LEU A 89 -13.87 6.93 -16.32
CA LEU A 89 -13.35 5.57 -16.09
C LEU A 89 -11.81 5.41 -16.03
N TYR A 90 -11.33 5.37 -14.79
CA TYR A 90 -9.92 5.28 -14.44
C TYR A 90 -9.47 3.83 -14.33
N ALA A 91 -8.68 3.38 -15.31
CA ALA A 91 -7.97 2.10 -15.22
C ALA A 91 -6.74 2.22 -14.33
N PHE A 92 -5.96 3.28 -14.56
CA PHE A 92 -4.69 3.54 -13.89
C PHE A 92 -4.91 4.54 -12.75
N THR A 93 -4.84 4.05 -11.52
CA THR A 93 -5.13 4.82 -10.31
C THR A 93 -3.88 5.52 -9.78
N PRO A 94 -4.02 6.54 -8.92
CA PRO A 94 -2.87 7.12 -8.23
C PRO A 94 -2.08 6.08 -7.43
N PHE A 95 -2.72 5.05 -6.89
CA PHE A 95 -2.02 3.94 -6.21
C PHE A 95 -1.13 3.13 -7.17
N ASP A 96 -1.57 2.90 -8.41
CA ASP A 96 -0.75 2.19 -9.42
C ASP A 96 0.53 2.94 -9.74
N SER A 97 0.44 4.27 -9.79
CA SER A 97 1.59 5.12 -10.05
C SER A 97 2.71 5.00 -9.00
N LEU A 98 2.43 4.40 -7.85
CA LEU A 98 3.43 4.13 -6.79
C LEU A 98 4.29 2.91 -7.12
N LEU A 99 3.84 2.03 -8.01
CA LEU A 99 4.55 0.81 -8.44
C LEU A 99 5.44 1.07 -9.67
N HIS A 100 5.48 2.31 -10.15
CA HIS A 100 6.14 2.68 -11.38
C HIS A 100 7.00 3.94 -11.20
N THR A 101 8.06 4.02 -12.00
CA THR A 101 8.94 5.17 -12.13
C THR A 101 8.23 6.29 -12.89
N ILE A 102 7.50 7.13 -12.15
CA ILE A 102 6.77 8.30 -12.66
C ILE A 102 7.26 9.55 -11.94
N SER A 103 7.39 10.67 -12.66
CA SER A 103 7.83 11.92 -12.05
C SER A 103 6.82 12.42 -10.98
N PRO A 104 7.28 13.11 -9.92
CA PRO A 104 6.36 13.65 -8.91
C PRO A 104 5.28 14.58 -9.50
N LYS A 105 5.62 15.33 -10.56
CA LYS A 105 4.68 16.21 -11.28
C LYS A 105 3.56 15.43 -11.95
N GLU A 106 3.89 14.36 -12.67
CA GLU A 106 2.91 13.50 -13.35
C GLU A 106 2.04 12.75 -12.34
N ARG A 107 2.64 12.23 -11.25
CA ARG A 107 1.89 11.59 -10.17
C ARG A 107 0.89 12.55 -9.53
N LYS A 108 1.28 13.81 -9.30
CA LYS A 108 0.37 14.86 -8.83
C LYS A 108 -0.76 15.11 -9.83
N ALA A 109 -0.45 15.25 -11.12
CA ALA A 109 -1.47 15.48 -12.15
C ALA A 109 -2.49 14.34 -12.21
N LEU A 110 -2.03 13.09 -12.11
CA LEU A 110 -2.88 11.91 -12.05
C LEU A 110 -3.79 11.93 -10.81
N ALA A 111 -3.23 12.24 -9.63
CA ALA A 111 -3.99 12.34 -8.38
C ALA A 111 -5.07 13.43 -8.44
N VAL A 112 -4.74 14.61 -8.99
CA VAL A 112 -5.69 15.70 -9.21
C VAL A 112 -6.82 15.26 -10.11
N HIS A 113 -6.48 14.72 -11.27
CA HIS A 113 -7.48 14.28 -12.24
C HIS A 113 -8.41 13.20 -11.66
N PHE A 114 -7.84 12.22 -10.93
CA PHE A 114 -8.61 11.15 -10.28
C PHE A 114 -9.51 11.65 -9.15
N SER A 115 -9.12 12.69 -8.42
CA SER A 115 -9.88 13.25 -7.30
C SER A 115 -11.00 14.20 -7.74
N THR A 116 -10.84 14.89 -8.88
CA THR A 116 -11.86 15.82 -9.41
C THR A 116 -13.20 15.15 -9.69
N LYS A 117 -13.23 13.85 -9.97
CA LYS A 117 -14.48 13.08 -10.16
C LYS A 117 -15.44 13.19 -8.97
N TYR A 118 -14.90 13.30 -7.76
CA TYR A 118 -15.71 13.38 -6.54
C TYR A 118 -16.47 14.71 -6.43
N ILE A 119 -16.13 15.69 -7.27
CA ILE A 119 -16.76 17.00 -7.37
C ILE A 119 -17.73 17.01 -8.55
N VAL A 120 -17.25 16.61 -9.73
CA VAL A 120 -17.99 16.68 -11.01
C VAL A 120 -19.17 15.70 -11.04
N ASP A 121 -18.96 14.42 -10.71
CA ASP A 121 -20.01 13.39 -10.82
C ASP A 121 -21.14 13.57 -9.81
N LYS A 122 -20.91 14.38 -8.77
CA LYS A 122 -21.87 14.58 -7.69
C LYS A 122 -22.53 15.95 -7.71
N GLY A 123 -22.17 16.80 -8.68
CA GLY A 123 -22.67 18.15 -8.77
C GLY A 123 -22.57 18.88 -7.43
N ILE A 124 -21.53 18.59 -6.64
CA ILE A 124 -21.32 19.27 -5.36
C ILE A 124 -20.88 20.68 -5.74
N PRO A 125 -21.73 21.72 -5.56
CA PRO A 125 -21.34 23.07 -5.91
C PRO A 125 -20.07 23.46 -5.17
N TYR A 126 -19.16 24.15 -5.88
CA TYR A 126 -17.97 24.76 -5.28
C TYR A 126 -18.33 25.59 -4.03
N GLU A 127 -19.54 26.18 -4.00
CA GLU A 127 -20.06 26.95 -2.86
C GLU A 127 -20.17 26.14 -1.56
N LEU A 128 -20.47 24.83 -1.60
CA LEU A 128 -20.45 23.98 -0.39
C LEU A 128 -19.04 23.76 0.16
N PHE A 129 -18.01 23.87 -0.71
CA PHE A 129 -16.60 23.84 -0.28
C PHE A 129 -16.16 25.20 0.27
N ALA A 130 -16.75 26.31 -0.20
CA ALA A 130 -16.48 27.65 0.31
C ALA A 130 -17.20 27.94 1.65
N GLN A 131 -18.35 27.31 1.89
CA GLN A 131 -19.15 27.48 3.12
C GLN A 131 -18.52 26.87 4.38
N SER A 132 -17.35 26.21 4.32
CA SER A 132 -16.59 25.88 5.53
C SER A 132 -16.06 27.11 6.30
N GLY A 133 -16.22 28.32 5.76
CA GLY A 133 -15.96 29.58 6.46
C GLY A 133 -17.11 30.11 7.34
N GLU A 134 -18.33 29.56 7.22
CA GLU A 134 -19.52 30.03 7.97
C GLU A 134 -20.15 28.95 8.85
N ASN A 135 -19.39 27.92 9.24
CA ASN A 135 -19.72 27.31 10.52
C ASN A 135 -19.44 28.38 11.57
N GLU A 136 -20.44 28.72 12.38
CA GLU A 136 -20.30 29.52 13.59
C GLU A 136 -19.17 28.90 14.44
N PHE A 137 -17.93 29.28 14.17
CA PHE A 137 -16.91 29.32 15.19
C PHE A 137 -17.43 30.37 16.15
N THR A 138 -18.28 29.94 17.07
CA THR A 138 -18.44 30.66 18.31
C THR A 138 -17.02 30.89 18.81
N ASP A 139 -16.69 32.10 19.22
CA ASP A 139 -15.40 32.49 19.81
C ASP A 139 -15.14 31.73 21.15
N GLN A 140 -15.86 30.63 21.38
CA GLN A 140 -15.68 29.68 22.45
C GLN A 140 -14.31 29.02 22.29
N LYS A 141 -13.48 29.29 23.29
CA LYS A 141 -12.23 28.60 23.52
C LYS A 141 -12.46 27.08 23.51
N VAL A 142 -11.99 26.41 22.45
CA VAL A 142 -11.98 24.95 22.35
C VAL A 142 -11.10 24.42 23.49
N CYS A 143 -11.73 23.85 24.52
CA CYS A 143 -11.01 23.32 25.68
C CYS A 143 -10.40 21.95 25.39
N ARG A 144 -10.99 21.16 24.47
CA ARG A 144 -10.50 19.85 24.04
C ARG A 144 -10.79 19.65 22.55
N LEU A 145 -9.79 19.22 21.78
CA LEU A 145 -9.89 19.05 20.34
C LEU A 145 -10.48 17.67 19.98
N ASN A 146 -11.67 17.64 19.38
CA ASN A 146 -12.22 16.44 18.73
C ASN A 146 -11.52 16.16 17.40
N VAL A 147 -10.80 15.04 17.32
CA VAL A 147 -10.11 14.56 16.11
C VAL A 147 -10.71 13.23 15.69
N GLY A 148 -11.23 13.19 14.46
CA GLY A 148 -11.81 12.01 13.85
C GLY A 148 -10.80 11.25 13.01
N TYR A 149 -10.63 9.95 13.23
CA TYR A 149 -9.77 9.09 12.39
C TYR A 149 -10.62 8.15 11.55
N LEU A 150 -10.67 8.40 10.25
CA LEU A 150 -11.48 7.66 9.29
C LEU A 150 -10.65 6.53 8.66
N SER A 151 -11.05 5.28 8.85
CA SER A 151 -10.30 4.13 8.33
C SER A 151 -11.16 2.93 7.91
N TYR A 152 -10.82 2.31 6.78
CA TYR A 152 -11.31 0.97 6.39
C TYR A 152 -10.65 -0.12 7.22
N ASP A 153 -9.41 0.11 7.64
CA ASP A 153 -8.47 -0.93 8.02
C ASP A 153 -8.39 -1.15 9.53
N TYR A 154 -9.44 -0.81 10.29
CA TYR A 154 -9.55 -1.16 11.71
C TYR A 154 -9.79 -2.66 11.87
N SER A 155 -8.75 -3.43 11.60
CA SER A 155 -8.67 -4.89 11.55
C SER A 155 -7.22 -5.29 11.83
N ASN A 156 -6.88 -6.58 11.71
CA ASN A 156 -5.50 -7.04 11.70
C ASN A 156 -4.79 -6.62 10.39
N HIS A 157 -4.53 -5.31 10.27
CA HIS A 157 -3.96 -4.66 9.10
C HIS A 157 -2.84 -3.71 9.52
N PRO A 158 -1.79 -3.52 8.69
CA PRO A 158 -0.69 -2.63 9.06
C PRO A 158 -1.11 -1.21 9.43
N THR A 159 -2.16 -0.66 8.83
CA THR A 159 -2.75 0.64 9.23
C THR A 159 -3.06 0.68 10.73
N THR A 160 -3.73 -0.34 11.24
CA THR A 160 -4.10 -0.42 12.67
C THR A 160 -2.88 -0.62 13.54
N HIS A 161 -1.92 -1.44 13.10
CA HIS A 161 -0.68 -1.71 13.84
C HIS A 161 0.13 -0.43 14.08
N LEU A 162 0.10 0.51 13.15
CA LEU A 162 0.77 1.81 13.28
C LEU A 162 -0.06 2.77 14.13
N ILE A 163 -1.33 2.99 13.74
CA ILE A 163 -2.14 4.09 14.26
C ILE A 163 -2.60 3.85 15.71
N GLU A 164 -2.61 2.60 16.19
CA GLU A 164 -2.93 2.30 17.59
C GLU A 164 -2.01 3.04 18.58
N GLY A 165 -0.76 3.34 18.18
CA GLY A 165 0.16 4.15 18.98
C GLY A 165 -0.38 5.54 19.29
N ILE A 166 -0.97 6.21 18.29
CA ILE A 166 -1.56 7.55 18.45
C ILE A 166 -2.68 7.50 19.48
N PHE A 167 -3.51 6.46 19.42
CA PHE A 167 -4.63 6.30 20.34
C PHE A 167 -4.12 6.00 21.74
N ALA A 168 -3.14 5.13 21.88
CA ALA A 168 -2.59 4.73 23.18
C ALA A 168 -1.86 5.87 23.91
N THR A 169 -1.17 6.78 23.20
CA THR A 169 -0.29 7.79 23.81
C THR A 169 -0.86 9.21 23.80
N ARG A 170 -2.12 9.41 23.42
CA ARG A 170 -2.72 10.77 23.38
C ARG A 170 -2.82 11.40 24.77
N ASP A 171 -2.69 12.72 24.83
CA ASP A 171 -3.14 13.48 25.99
C ASP A 171 -4.67 13.56 26.02
N ARG A 172 -5.29 12.81 26.93
CA ARG A 172 -6.74 12.76 27.09
C ARG A 172 -7.33 14.07 27.61
N ASN A 173 -6.54 14.97 28.18
CA ASN A 173 -7.05 16.26 28.64
C ASN A 173 -7.22 17.25 27.48
N SER A 174 -6.35 17.17 26.47
CA SER A 174 -6.32 18.13 25.36
C SER A 174 -6.97 17.61 24.08
N VAL A 175 -7.02 16.29 23.87
CA VAL A 175 -7.52 15.68 22.62
C VAL A 175 -8.55 14.59 22.89
N ASN A 176 -9.66 14.64 22.17
CA ASN A 176 -10.70 13.62 22.12
C ASN A 176 -10.60 12.90 20.77
N ILE A 177 -10.40 11.57 20.79
CA ILE A 177 -10.26 10.77 19.57
C ILE A 177 -11.53 9.98 19.31
N ILE A 178 -12.07 10.17 18.11
CA ILE A 178 -13.21 9.42 17.58
C ILE A 178 -12.74 8.60 16.38
N ALA A 179 -12.76 7.28 16.47
CA ALA A 179 -12.43 6.41 15.34
C ALA A 179 -13.68 6.07 14.54
N PHE A 180 -13.65 6.37 13.24
CA PHE A 180 -14.72 6.09 12.29
C PHE A 180 -14.31 4.93 11.39
N GLY A 181 -14.79 3.73 11.70
CA GLY A 181 -14.47 2.52 10.95
C GLY A 181 -15.50 2.20 9.89
N TYR A 182 -15.10 2.12 8.62
CA TYR A 182 -16.02 1.73 7.53
C TYR A 182 -15.64 0.40 6.86
N GLY A 183 -14.69 -0.33 7.44
CA GLY A 183 -14.44 -1.74 7.12
C GLY A 183 -15.14 -2.68 8.10
N ARG A 184 -15.37 -3.90 7.62
CA ARG A 184 -16.00 -4.97 8.40
C ARG A 184 -15.17 -5.29 9.65
N ASP A 185 -15.83 -5.51 10.78
CA ASP A 185 -15.20 -6.08 11.97
C ASP A 185 -14.70 -7.50 11.67
N ASP A 186 -13.40 -7.70 11.86
CA ASP A 186 -12.72 -8.98 11.63
C ASP A 186 -12.59 -9.83 12.91
N GLY A 187 -13.11 -9.35 14.04
CA GLY A 187 -13.02 -10.01 15.34
C GLY A 187 -11.60 -10.05 15.91
N SER A 188 -10.66 -9.31 15.32
CA SER A 188 -9.25 -9.34 15.75
C SER A 188 -9.05 -8.62 17.08
N SER A 189 -8.03 -9.04 17.82
CA SER A 189 -7.56 -8.31 19.00
C SER A 189 -7.08 -6.89 18.65
N PHE A 190 -6.67 -6.63 17.41
CA PHE A 190 -6.30 -5.30 16.93
C PHE A 190 -7.51 -4.36 16.90
N ARG A 191 -8.64 -4.80 16.33
CA ARG A 191 -9.88 -4.02 16.32
C ARG A 191 -10.37 -3.72 17.74
N GLN A 192 -10.35 -4.72 18.62
CA GLN A 192 -10.74 -4.52 20.02
C GLN A 192 -9.86 -3.49 20.75
N ARG A 193 -8.54 -3.55 20.57
CA ARG A 193 -7.62 -2.55 21.15
C ARG A 193 -7.89 -1.13 20.65
N VAL A 194 -8.24 -0.97 19.37
CA VAL A 194 -8.65 0.35 18.85
C VAL A 194 -9.89 0.83 19.61
N ILE A 195 -10.95 0.01 19.69
CA ILE A 195 -12.20 0.35 20.38
C ILE A 195 -11.95 0.76 21.84
N GLU A 196 -11.13 0.00 22.56
CA GLU A 196 -10.76 0.27 23.96
C GLU A 196 -9.89 1.53 24.13
N SER A 197 -9.06 1.83 23.14
CA SER A 197 -8.10 2.94 23.25
C SER A 197 -8.74 4.29 22.97
N VAL A 198 -9.67 4.41 22.02
CA VAL A 198 -10.28 5.69 21.61
C VAL A 198 -11.33 6.19 22.61
N ASP A 199 -11.75 7.45 22.50
CA ASP A 199 -12.84 7.97 23.35
C ASP A 199 -14.20 7.52 22.84
N LYS A 200 -14.33 7.34 21.51
CA LYS A 200 -15.51 6.76 20.87
C LYS A 200 -15.13 6.03 19.59
N PHE A 201 -15.72 4.85 19.39
CA PHE A 201 -15.66 4.12 18.13
C PHE A 201 -17.02 4.17 17.44
N VAL A 202 -17.04 4.52 16.15
CA VAL A 202 -18.26 4.63 15.34
C VAL A 202 -18.10 3.73 14.12
N ASP A 203 -19.01 2.77 13.98
CA ASP A 203 -19.07 1.89 12.81
C ASP A 203 -19.89 2.54 11.68
N LEU A 204 -19.27 2.68 10.51
CA LEU A 204 -19.80 3.25 9.28
C LEU A 204 -19.85 2.22 8.13
N SER A 205 -19.65 0.94 8.42
CA SER A 205 -19.48 -0.13 7.42
C SER A 205 -20.74 -0.39 6.59
N THR A 206 -21.93 -0.14 7.15
CA THR A 206 -23.23 -0.39 6.50
C THR A 206 -23.95 0.86 6.02
N VAL A 207 -23.38 2.05 6.25
CA VAL A 207 -24.04 3.33 5.91
C VAL A 207 -23.44 3.98 4.67
N SER A 208 -24.24 4.79 3.97
CA SER A 208 -23.81 5.52 2.78
C SER A 208 -22.74 6.58 3.11
N PHE A 209 -22.08 7.16 2.10
CA PHE A 209 -21.05 8.18 2.38
C PHE A 209 -21.69 9.49 2.87
N GLU A 210 -22.90 9.81 2.41
CA GLU A 210 -23.70 10.95 2.83
C GLU A 210 -24.12 10.82 4.30
N GLU A 211 -24.58 9.64 4.70
CA GLU A 211 -24.92 9.33 6.08
C GLU A 211 -23.67 9.31 6.97
N SER A 212 -22.57 8.72 6.50
CA SER A 212 -21.26 8.76 7.18
C SER A 212 -20.84 10.20 7.49
N ALA A 213 -20.91 11.10 6.51
CA ALA A 213 -20.57 12.50 6.69
C ALA A 213 -21.49 13.21 7.69
N THR A 214 -22.79 12.87 7.69
CA THR A 214 -23.76 13.40 8.65
C THR A 214 -23.47 12.94 10.07
N ILE A 215 -23.11 11.67 10.25
CA ILE A 215 -22.69 11.13 11.55
C ILE A 215 -21.43 11.86 12.03
N ILE A 216 -20.40 12.01 11.20
CA ILE A 216 -19.16 12.72 11.56
C ILE A 216 -19.45 14.17 11.99
N ARG A 217 -20.33 14.89 11.28
CA ARG A 217 -20.75 16.25 11.67
C ARG A 217 -21.41 16.31 13.04
N ARG A 218 -22.28 15.34 13.36
CA ARG A 218 -22.96 15.25 14.67
C ARG A 218 -22.00 14.98 15.83
N GLU A 219 -20.84 14.41 15.55
CA GLU A 219 -19.78 14.21 16.55
C GLU A 219 -18.93 15.47 16.79
N HIS A 220 -19.25 16.60 16.14
CA HIS A 220 -18.53 17.88 16.28
C HIS A 220 -17.01 17.71 16.11
N VAL A 221 -16.60 16.97 15.08
CA VAL A 221 -15.19 16.75 14.74
C VAL A 221 -14.60 18.03 14.18
N HIS A 222 -13.49 18.50 14.77
CA HIS A 222 -12.79 19.69 14.30
C HIS A 222 -11.82 19.36 13.16
N ILE A 223 -11.14 18.20 13.27
CA ILE A 223 -10.16 17.71 12.29
C ILE A 223 -10.50 16.26 11.96
N VAL A 224 -10.75 15.96 10.67
CA VAL A 224 -10.87 14.59 10.18
C VAL A 224 -9.59 14.17 9.49
N MET A 225 -9.02 13.06 9.95
CA MET A 225 -7.85 12.39 9.40
C MET A 225 -8.34 11.26 8.48
N ASP A 226 -8.25 11.44 7.17
CA ASP A 226 -8.46 10.36 6.19
C ASP A 226 -7.19 9.53 6.08
N ALA A 227 -7.26 8.27 6.52
CA ALA A 227 -6.12 7.39 6.49
C ALA A 227 -5.86 6.81 5.10
N GLN A 228 -6.89 6.59 4.29
CA GLN A 228 -6.81 5.75 3.08
C GLN A 228 -6.38 6.51 1.83
N GLY A 229 -6.84 7.75 1.63
CA GLY A 229 -6.59 8.46 0.36
C GLY A 229 -6.96 7.59 -0.85
N HIS A 230 -5.98 7.33 -1.74
CA HIS A 230 -6.17 6.53 -2.96
C HIS A 230 -5.94 5.02 -2.79
N THR A 231 -5.79 4.50 -1.57
CA THR A 231 -5.65 3.06 -1.37
C THR A 231 -6.95 2.31 -1.65
N ARG A 232 -6.85 0.99 -1.84
CA ARG A 232 -8.02 0.12 -2.05
C ARG A 232 -9.07 0.34 -0.96
N ARG A 233 -10.35 0.32 -1.35
CA ARG A 233 -11.52 0.55 -0.47
C ARG A 233 -11.61 1.94 0.15
N GLY A 234 -10.76 2.90 -0.21
CA GLY A 234 -10.90 4.29 0.22
C GLY A 234 -12.28 4.86 -0.11
N ARG A 235 -12.87 5.59 0.85
CA ARG A 235 -14.17 6.27 0.72
C ARG A 235 -14.00 7.78 0.74
N MET A 236 -13.17 8.29 -0.17
CA MET A 236 -12.86 9.72 -0.27
C MET A 236 -14.11 10.59 -0.48
N GLN A 237 -15.22 10.02 -0.96
CA GLN A 237 -16.53 10.70 -1.02
C GLN A 237 -16.99 11.23 0.34
N ILE A 238 -16.64 10.56 1.45
CA ILE A 238 -17.02 11.00 2.80
C ILE A 238 -16.38 12.35 3.10
N VAL A 239 -15.09 12.52 2.80
CA VAL A 239 -14.36 13.77 3.04
C VAL A 239 -14.57 14.82 1.95
N ALA A 240 -14.97 14.39 0.74
CA ALA A 240 -15.35 15.29 -0.35
C ALA A 240 -16.53 16.20 0.01
N VAL A 241 -17.48 15.72 0.82
CA VAL A 241 -18.60 16.53 1.36
C VAL A 241 -18.26 17.26 2.66
N ARG A 242 -16.96 17.43 2.96
CA ARG A 242 -16.38 18.18 4.09
C ARG A 242 -17.13 17.98 5.41
N PRO A 243 -17.04 16.80 6.04
CA PRO A 243 -17.77 16.48 7.27
C PRO A 243 -17.15 17.12 8.53
N ALA A 244 -15.97 17.73 8.39
CA ALA A 244 -15.29 18.52 9.41
C ALA A 244 -14.64 19.76 8.76
N PRO A 245 -14.38 20.84 9.51
CA PRO A 245 -13.78 22.06 8.97
C PRO A 245 -12.38 21.84 8.38
N ILE A 246 -11.59 20.94 8.97
CA ILE A 246 -10.23 20.59 8.52
C ILE A 246 -10.20 19.11 8.12
N VAL A 247 -9.78 18.85 6.89
CA VAL A 247 -9.55 17.51 6.33
C VAL A 247 -8.05 17.29 6.12
N VAL A 248 -7.53 16.19 6.63
CA VAL A 248 -6.10 15.87 6.56
C VAL A 248 -5.89 14.48 5.98
N ASN A 249 -5.03 14.37 4.97
CA ASN A 249 -4.52 13.10 4.49
C ASN A 249 -3.41 12.61 5.42
N TYR A 250 -3.64 11.50 6.13
CA TYR A 250 -2.64 10.89 7.00
C TYR A 250 -2.90 9.41 7.26
N LEU A 251 -2.22 8.57 6.49
CA LEU A 251 -0.97 7.90 6.88
C LEU A 251 -0.66 6.83 5.82
N VAL A 252 -1.71 6.15 5.34
CA VAL A 252 -1.59 4.92 4.57
C VAL A 252 -1.21 5.20 3.13
N TYR A 253 -1.76 6.24 2.52
CA TYR A 253 -1.44 6.61 1.15
C TYR A 253 -0.18 7.50 1.07
N PRO A 254 0.93 7.01 0.48
CA PRO A 254 2.20 7.73 0.47
C PRO A 254 2.31 8.68 -0.72
N GLY A 255 1.39 9.65 -0.78
CA GLY A 255 1.37 10.66 -1.84
C GLY A 255 0.29 11.71 -1.63
N THR A 256 0.22 12.67 -2.55
CA THR A 256 -0.83 13.68 -2.56
C THR A 256 -2.18 13.07 -2.91
N SER A 257 -3.22 13.45 -2.19
CA SER A 257 -4.60 13.16 -2.57
C SER A 257 -4.97 13.83 -3.89
N GLY A 258 -4.32 14.94 -4.26
CA GLY A 258 -4.71 15.75 -5.42
C GLY A 258 -6.12 16.37 -5.28
N ALA A 259 -6.75 16.21 -4.12
CA ALA A 259 -8.13 16.61 -3.90
C ALA A 259 -8.18 18.05 -3.38
N PRO A 260 -9.00 18.93 -3.98
CA PRO A 260 -9.12 20.32 -3.52
C PRO A 260 -9.88 20.44 -2.18
N PHE A 261 -10.50 19.36 -1.71
CA PHE A 261 -11.20 19.30 -0.43
C PHE A 261 -10.36 18.69 0.70
N VAL A 262 -9.08 18.38 0.46
CA VAL A 262 -8.13 17.94 1.50
C VAL A 262 -7.17 19.08 1.78
N ASP A 263 -7.16 19.57 3.02
CA ASP A 263 -6.50 20.82 3.37
C ASP A 263 -5.01 20.61 3.66
N TYR A 264 -4.68 19.53 4.36
CA TYR A 264 -3.32 19.23 4.82
C TYR A 264 -2.89 17.79 4.54
N VAL A 265 -1.58 17.58 4.47
CA VAL A 265 -0.95 16.25 4.50
C VAL A 265 0.15 16.24 5.56
N ILE A 266 0.16 15.21 6.39
CA ILE A 266 1.21 15.04 7.40
C ILE A 266 2.38 14.27 6.79
N VAL A 267 3.56 14.89 6.87
CA VAL A 267 4.82 14.38 6.28
C VAL A 267 5.98 14.62 7.25
N ASP A 268 7.19 14.22 6.88
CA ASP A 268 8.43 14.62 7.55
C ASP A 268 9.46 15.11 6.53
N LYS A 269 10.51 15.74 7.05
CA LYS A 269 11.57 16.36 6.23
C LYS A 269 12.42 15.35 5.44
N TYR A 270 12.36 14.06 5.75
CA TYR A 270 13.15 13.02 5.08
C TYR A 270 12.37 12.42 3.89
N VAL A 271 11.08 12.16 4.09
CA VAL A 271 10.20 11.60 3.06
C VAL A 271 9.78 12.68 2.06
N VAL A 272 9.57 13.91 2.54
CA VAL A 272 9.23 15.09 1.74
C VAL A 272 10.14 16.26 2.15
N PRO A 273 11.38 16.32 1.62
CA PRO A 273 12.23 17.49 1.77
C PRO A 273 11.53 18.72 1.14
N PRO A 274 11.17 19.76 1.92
CA PRO A 274 10.29 20.82 1.41
C PRO A 274 10.85 21.59 0.22
N ALA A 275 12.17 21.81 0.19
CA ALA A 275 12.85 22.51 -0.90
C ALA A 275 12.75 21.78 -2.24
N GLU A 276 12.60 20.45 -2.23
CA GLU A 276 12.64 19.60 -3.42
C GLU A 276 11.26 19.11 -3.83
N SER A 277 10.42 18.78 -2.84
CA SER A 277 9.22 17.95 -3.06
C SER A 277 7.89 18.66 -2.74
N ALA A 278 7.90 19.88 -2.19
CA ALA A 278 6.65 20.56 -1.83
C ALA A 278 5.73 20.79 -3.04
N SER A 279 6.29 21.05 -4.21
CA SER A 279 5.54 21.23 -5.46
C SER A 279 4.77 19.98 -5.91
N ALA A 280 5.14 18.79 -5.41
CA ALA A 280 4.48 17.52 -5.71
C ALA A 280 3.17 17.30 -4.96
N PHE A 281 2.78 18.19 -4.03
CA PHE A 281 1.56 18.08 -3.24
C PHE A 281 0.56 19.20 -3.56
N THR A 282 -0.74 18.90 -3.48
CA THR A 282 -1.80 19.92 -3.52
C THR A 282 -2.14 20.44 -2.13
N GLU A 283 -2.02 19.58 -1.12
CA GLU A 283 -2.27 19.91 0.28
C GLU A 283 -1.16 20.79 0.86
N LYS A 284 -1.48 21.54 1.92
CA LYS A 284 -0.46 22.19 2.74
C LYS A 284 0.31 21.14 3.54
N LEU A 285 1.63 21.24 3.55
CA LEU A 285 2.48 20.30 4.29
C LEU A 285 2.47 20.61 5.78
N VAL A 286 2.15 19.62 6.60
CA VAL A 286 2.43 19.61 8.04
C VAL A 286 3.65 18.72 8.27
N ILE A 287 4.80 19.34 8.54
CA ILE A 287 6.08 18.64 8.64
C ILE A 287 6.34 18.30 10.11
N LEU A 288 6.32 17.01 10.43
CA LEU A 288 6.66 16.52 11.75
C LEU A 288 8.18 16.59 12.00
N PRO A 289 8.62 16.83 13.25
CA PRO A 289 10.03 17.07 13.57
C PRO A 289 10.92 15.83 13.39
N ASN A 290 10.35 14.63 13.53
CA ASN A 290 11.06 13.35 13.48
C ASN A 290 10.63 12.54 12.27
N SER A 291 9.64 11.66 12.44
CA SER A 291 9.07 10.85 11.36
C SER A 291 7.57 11.05 11.28
N TYR A 292 7.04 11.01 10.06
CA TYR A 292 5.61 11.06 9.80
C TYR A 292 4.93 9.76 10.25
N GLN A 293 5.65 8.66 10.18
CA GLN A 293 5.12 7.33 10.44
C GLN A 293 5.13 7.06 11.94
N VAL A 294 3.94 6.94 12.52
CA VAL A 294 3.79 6.43 13.88
C VAL A 294 4.11 4.94 13.91
N ASN A 295 4.86 4.53 14.91
CA ASN A 295 5.32 3.17 15.10
C ASN A 295 5.15 2.80 16.56
N TYR A 296 4.41 1.72 16.84
CA TYR A 296 4.09 1.32 18.21
C TYR A 296 4.29 -0.19 18.38
N TYR A 297 5.43 -0.57 18.95
CA TYR A 297 5.81 -1.98 19.09
C TYR A 297 5.96 -2.44 20.54
N ASP A 298 5.76 -1.58 21.53
CA ASP A 298 6.04 -1.90 22.95
C ASP A 298 5.33 -3.18 23.40
N LYS A 299 4.03 -3.32 23.11
CA LYS A 299 3.25 -4.53 23.45
C LYS A 299 3.73 -5.77 22.68
N VAL A 300 4.07 -5.60 21.41
CA VAL A 300 4.56 -6.69 20.56
C VAL A 300 5.92 -7.18 21.04
N LEU A 301 6.81 -6.25 21.39
CA LEU A 301 8.16 -6.56 21.90
C LEU A 301 8.08 -7.19 23.29
N ALA A 302 7.21 -6.71 24.17
CA ALA A 302 7.01 -7.26 25.50
C ALA A 302 6.47 -8.70 25.48
N SER A 303 5.62 -9.03 24.51
CA SER A 303 5.07 -10.38 24.31
C SER A 303 5.92 -11.26 23.38
N SER A 304 7.09 -10.78 22.95
CA SER A 304 7.92 -11.51 22.00
C SER A 304 8.82 -12.56 22.67
N GLU A 305 8.61 -13.84 22.34
CA GLU A 305 9.61 -14.89 22.54
C GLU A 305 10.90 -14.55 21.77
N ARG A 306 12.05 -14.80 22.39
CA ARG A 306 13.36 -14.61 21.76
C ARG A 306 13.62 -15.77 20.80
N ILE A 307 13.90 -15.48 19.53
CA ILE A 307 14.49 -16.45 18.61
C ILE A 307 15.99 -16.49 18.91
N TYR A 308 16.50 -17.67 19.26
CA TYR A 308 17.88 -17.82 19.75
C TYR A 308 18.84 -18.36 18.68
N ARG A 309 18.33 -19.03 17.63
CA ARG A 309 19.20 -19.64 16.61
C ARG A 309 18.71 -19.38 15.19
N ARG A 310 19.65 -19.16 14.26
CA ARG A 310 19.37 -19.03 12.82
C ARG A 310 18.66 -20.26 12.26
N ALA A 311 19.01 -21.45 12.75
CA ALA A 311 18.38 -22.71 12.38
C ALA A 311 16.87 -22.78 12.67
N GLU A 312 16.36 -21.96 13.60
CA GLU A 312 14.94 -21.91 13.95
C GLU A 312 14.13 -21.02 12.98
N LEU A 313 14.79 -20.23 12.13
CA LEU A 313 14.13 -19.33 11.19
C LEU A 313 13.71 -19.98 9.86
N TRP A 314 14.24 -21.17 9.57
CA TRP A 314 14.03 -21.81 8.27
C TRP A 314 13.69 -23.30 8.40
N ILE A 315 12.81 -23.78 7.53
CA ILE A 315 12.61 -25.22 7.31
C ILE A 315 13.58 -25.58 6.19
N VAL A 316 14.84 -25.87 6.52
CA VAL A 316 15.78 -26.45 5.55
C VAL A 316 16.24 -27.79 6.07
N ASP A 317 16.07 -28.80 5.21
CA ASP A 317 16.45 -30.19 5.45
C ASP A 317 17.98 -30.43 5.42
N ASP A 318 18.78 -29.36 5.35
CA ASP A 318 20.20 -29.46 5.05
C ASP A 318 21.05 -28.96 6.23
N LYS A 319 21.50 -29.92 7.05
CA LYS A 319 22.46 -29.76 8.16
C LYS A 319 23.87 -29.33 7.69
N LYS A 320 24.03 -28.70 6.52
CA LYS A 320 25.33 -28.48 5.84
C LYS A 320 25.57 -27.08 5.28
N ASN A 321 24.85 -26.05 5.73
CA ASN A 321 25.35 -24.69 5.54
C ASN A 321 26.20 -24.31 6.76
N GLU A 322 27.52 -24.35 6.59
CA GLU A 322 28.47 -23.78 7.52
C GLU A 322 28.14 -22.30 7.78
N ASP A 323 28.00 -21.97 9.06
CA ASP A 323 27.18 -20.88 9.61
C ASP A 323 27.78 -19.45 9.50
N ASP A 324 28.69 -19.17 8.57
CA ASP A 324 29.48 -17.91 8.60
C ASP A 324 29.03 -16.81 7.61
N GLY A 325 28.05 -17.07 6.74
CA GLY A 325 27.54 -16.09 5.77
C GLY A 325 26.74 -14.93 6.38
N PHE A 326 26.62 -13.81 5.65
CA PHE A 326 25.60 -12.80 5.95
C PHE A 326 24.24 -13.26 5.41
N LEU A 327 23.18 -13.03 6.19
CA LEU A 327 21.81 -13.25 5.74
C LEU A 327 21.19 -11.89 5.45
N PHE A 328 21.02 -11.60 4.16
CA PHE A 328 20.28 -10.46 3.67
C PHE A 328 18.81 -10.78 3.66
N VAL A 329 17.96 -9.84 4.07
CA VAL A 329 16.52 -10.11 4.18
C VAL A 329 15.69 -9.00 3.57
N ASN A 330 14.59 -9.40 2.94
CA ASN A 330 13.51 -8.51 2.55
C ASN A 330 12.16 -9.21 2.77
N PHE A 331 11.40 -8.72 3.76
CA PHE A 331 10.05 -9.23 4.06
C PHE A 331 8.92 -8.36 3.51
N ASN A 332 9.23 -7.52 2.51
CA ASN A 332 8.18 -6.80 1.81
C ASN A 332 7.35 -7.76 0.97
N LYS A 333 6.16 -7.29 0.57
CA LYS A 333 5.43 -7.96 -0.50
C LYS A 333 6.30 -7.97 -1.76
N ILE A 334 6.29 -9.09 -2.47
CA ILE A 334 7.15 -9.29 -3.63
C ILE A 334 6.76 -8.41 -4.83
N ASP A 335 5.51 -7.95 -4.87
CA ASP A 335 5.00 -7.00 -5.87
C ASP A 335 5.67 -5.62 -5.81
N LYS A 336 6.46 -5.35 -4.75
CA LYS A 336 7.32 -4.17 -4.60
C LYS A 336 8.72 -4.35 -5.18
N LEU A 337 9.08 -5.56 -5.60
CA LEU A 337 10.42 -5.86 -6.06
C LEU A 337 10.60 -5.46 -7.53
N GLU A 338 11.55 -4.57 -7.76
CA GLU A 338 11.94 -4.11 -9.08
C GLU A 338 13.14 -4.90 -9.61
N SER A 339 13.24 -5.04 -10.93
CA SER A 339 14.33 -5.76 -11.61
C SER A 339 15.71 -5.14 -11.32
N SER A 340 15.79 -3.81 -11.31
CA SER A 340 17.01 -3.04 -10.99
C SER A 340 17.52 -3.33 -9.58
N VAL A 341 16.61 -3.30 -8.61
CA VAL A 341 16.87 -3.61 -7.20
C VAL A 341 17.34 -5.06 -7.06
N PHE A 342 16.62 -6.01 -7.64
CA PHE A 342 17.00 -7.42 -7.56
C PHE A 342 18.37 -7.68 -8.18
N SER A 343 18.66 -7.05 -9.33
CA SER A 343 19.96 -7.13 -9.99
C SER A 343 21.09 -6.54 -9.12
N THR A 344 20.81 -5.46 -8.39
CA THR A 344 21.72 -4.90 -7.39
C THR A 344 21.99 -5.91 -6.27
N TRP A 345 20.96 -6.60 -5.76
CA TRP A 345 21.13 -7.65 -4.75
C TRP A 345 21.96 -8.82 -5.28
N MET A 346 21.74 -9.24 -6.53
CA MET A 346 22.56 -10.29 -7.16
C MET A 346 24.02 -9.84 -7.27
N ALA A 347 24.26 -8.57 -7.63
CA ALA A 347 25.61 -8.01 -7.68
C ALA A 347 26.29 -7.98 -6.31
N ILE A 348 25.54 -7.74 -5.22
CA ILE A 348 26.03 -7.89 -3.85
C ILE A 348 26.36 -9.36 -3.58
N LEU A 349 25.43 -10.30 -3.82
CA LEU A 349 25.62 -11.72 -3.54
C LEU A 349 26.80 -12.34 -4.29
N ARG A 350 27.16 -11.86 -5.49
CA ARG A 350 28.37 -12.29 -6.19
C ARG A 350 29.65 -11.97 -5.41
N ARG A 351 29.68 -10.83 -4.71
CA ARG A 351 30.84 -10.35 -3.94
C ARG A 351 30.98 -11.02 -2.57
N VAL A 352 29.87 -11.57 -2.04
CA VAL A 352 29.84 -12.25 -0.74
C VAL A 352 29.36 -13.70 -0.92
N PRO A 353 30.21 -14.62 -1.40
CA PRO A 353 29.79 -15.95 -1.89
C PRO A 353 29.15 -16.86 -0.82
N ARG A 354 29.43 -16.61 0.47
CA ARG A 354 28.86 -17.38 1.60
C ARG A 354 27.50 -16.86 2.06
N SER A 355 27.02 -15.72 1.55
CA SER A 355 25.81 -15.05 2.02
C SER A 355 24.54 -15.51 1.29
N SER A 356 23.38 -15.32 1.88
CA SER A 356 22.08 -15.68 1.28
C SER A 356 21.09 -14.52 1.35
N LEU A 357 20.11 -14.53 0.45
CA LEU A 357 18.96 -13.63 0.47
C LEU A 357 17.71 -14.39 0.92
N LEU A 358 17.05 -13.87 1.93
CA LEU A 358 15.81 -14.38 2.49
C LEU A 358 14.65 -13.46 2.12
N LEU A 359 13.66 -14.02 1.45
CA LEU A 359 12.45 -13.32 1.02
C LEU A 359 11.25 -13.86 1.77
N LEU A 360 10.19 -13.05 1.87
CA LEU A 360 8.91 -13.55 2.33
C LEU A 360 8.29 -14.43 1.24
N ASP A 361 7.67 -15.54 1.64
CA ASP A 361 6.93 -16.39 0.73
C ASP A 361 5.81 -15.57 0.06
N PRO A 362 5.78 -15.53 -1.28
CA PRO A 362 4.79 -14.74 -2.01
C PRO A 362 3.38 -15.36 -1.94
N GLY A 363 3.26 -16.62 -1.55
CA GLY A 363 1.99 -17.27 -1.28
C GLY A 363 1.26 -16.71 -0.05
N ARG A 364 -0.05 -16.94 -0.01
CA ARG A 364 -0.90 -16.67 1.17
C ARG A 364 -1.01 -17.89 2.11
N ASN A 365 -0.18 -18.91 1.88
CA ASN A 365 -0.24 -20.13 2.66
C ASN A 365 0.16 -19.81 4.10
N ILE A 366 -0.80 -19.93 5.00
CA ILE A 366 -0.53 -20.13 6.42
C ILE A 366 0.03 -21.55 6.54
N PRO A 367 1.19 -21.74 7.19
CA PRO A 367 1.75 -23.06 7.38
C PRO A 367 0.89 -23.83 8.40
N ASP A 368 -0.09 -24.57 7.88
CA ASP A 368 -0.71 -25.70 8.57
C ASP A 368 -0.10 -26.97 7.95
N CYS A 369 -0.10 -28.10 8.66
CA CYS A 369 0.60 -29.33 8.26
C CYS A 369 0.17 -29.95 6.91
N ASN A 370 -0.83 -29.38 6.22
CA ASN A 370 -1.41 -29.89 4.97
C ASN A 370 -1.45 -28.87 3.81
N THR A 371 -0.87 -27.66 3.94
CA THR A 371 -0.97 -26.66 2.86
C THR A 371 0.02 -26.91 1.73
N THR A 372 -0.47 -27.41 0.59
CA THR A 372 0.28 -27.50 -0.67
C THR A 372 0.70 -26.12 -1.17
N GLU A 373 1.94 -25.97 -1.65
CA GLU A 373 2.40 -24.72 -2.26
C GLU A 373 1.46 -24.26 -3.38
N SER A 374 1.04 -22.98 -3.33
CA SER A 374 0.15 -22.41 -4.36
C SER A 374 0.86 -22.27 -5.71
N VAL A 375 0.09 -22.35 -6.80
CA VAL A 375 0.60 -22.15 -8.17
C VAL A 375 1.30 -20.79 -8.30
N THR A 376 0.71 -19.75 -7.72
CA THR A 376 1.28 -18.40 -7.68
C THR A 376 2.62 -18.36 -6.94
N SER A 377 2.72 -19.00 -5.77
CA SER A 377 3.99 -19.06 -5.04
C SER A 377 5.08 -19.75 -5.86
N ARG A 378 4.74 -20.91 -6.43
CA ARG A 378 5.67 -21.69 -7.23
C ARG A 378 6.21 -20.92 -8.43
N GLU A 379 5.34 -20.24 -9.18
CA GLU A 379 5.75 -19.50 -10.38
C GLU A 379 6.63 -18.29 -10.02
N ILE A 380 6.29 -17.54 -8.97
CA ILE A 380 7.11 -16.41 -8.53
C ILE A 380 8.50 -16.87 -8.09
N LYS A 381 8.58 -17.93 -7.27
CA LYS A 381 9.87 -18.49 -6.84
C LYS A 381 10.71 -18.97 -8.03
N LYS A 382 10.08 -19.66 -8.98
CA LYS A 382 10.71 -20.09 -10.23
C LYS A 382 11.27 -18.92 -11.02
N ASN A 383 10.52 -17.82 -11.17
CA ASN A 383 10.97 -16.63 -11.90
C ASN A 383 12.17 -15.98 -11.20
N LEU A 384 12.10 -15.77 -9.89
CA LEU A 384 13.22 -15.20 -9.11
C LEU A 384 14.47 -16.08 -9.15
N TRP A 385 14.31 -17.40 -9.07
CA TRP A 385 15.44 -18.33 -9.22
C TRP A 385 16.02 -18.32 -10.63
N GLY A 386 15.17 -18.22 -11.67
CA GLY A 386 15.60 -18.05 -13.05
C GLY A 386 16.44 -16.79 -13.24
N GLU A 387 15.97 -15.66 -12.72
CA GLU A 387 16.69 -14.38 -12.75
C GLU A 387 18.00 -14.43 -11.96
N ALA A 388 18.01 -15.03 -10.77
CA ALA A 388 19.24 -15.21 -9.99
C ALA A 388 20.26 -16.07 -10.74
N HIS A 389 19.81 -17.17 -11.35
CA HIS A 389 20.66 -18.08 -12.11
C HIS A 389 21.23 -17.41 -13.36
N ALA A 390 20.41 -16.66 -14.11
CA ALA A 390 20.87 -15.88 -15.26
C ALA A 390 21.95 -14.86 -14.89
N GLN A 391 21.94 -14.41 -13.63
CA GLN A 391 22.90 -13.50 -13.03
C GLN A 391 24.08 -14.19 -12.33
N GLY A 392 24.24 -15.51 -12.46
CA GLY A 392 25.35 -16.29 -11.90
C GLY A 392 25.24 -16.60 -10.41
N ILE A 393 24.05 -16.48 -9.82
CA ILE A 393 23.79 -16.79 -8.40
C ILE A 393 23.07 -18.14 -8.30
N SER A 394 23.59 -19.03 -7.45
CA SER A 394 22.94 -20.32 -7.16
C SER A 394 21.55 -20.10 -6.57
N THR A 395 20.55 -20.82 -7.07
CA THR A 395 19.15 -20.76 -6.60
C THR A 395 19.03 -21.11 -5.11
N ARG A 396 19.92 -21.95 -4.58
CA ARG A 396 19.99 -22.30 -3.14
C ARG A 396 20.26 -21.10 -2.23
N ARG A 397 20.79 -19.99 -2.78
CA ARG A 397 21.10 -18.77 -2.03
C ARG A 397 19.92 -17.80 -1.94
N ILE A 398 18.83 -18.06 -2.67
CA ILE A 398 17.58 -17.31 -2.59
C ILE A 398 16.54 -18.18 -1.89
N GLN A 399 16.21 -17.81 -0.66
CA GLN A 399 15.40 -18.61 0.24
C GLN A 399 14.09 -17.86 0.58
N PHE A 400 13.05 -18.61 0.96
CA PHE A 400 11.73 -18.07 1.23
C PHE A 400 11.23 -18.53 2.61
N VAL A 401 10.64 -17.61 3.37
CA VAL A 401 10.05 -17.89 4.70
C VAL A 401 8.54 -17.77 4.61
N PRO A 402 7.75 -18.73 5.14
CA PRO A 402 6.30 -18.63 5.15
C PRO A 402 5.81 -17.43 5.97
N ARG A 403 4.58 -16.99 5.70
CA ARG A 403 3.92 -15.98 6.52
C ARG A 403 3.42 -16.63 7.80
N TRP A 404 4.00 -16.26 8.93
CA TRP A 404 3.53 -16.71 10.24
C TRP A 404 2.22 -16.00 10.62
N VAL A 405 1.28 -16.76 11.20
CA VAL A 405 -0.05 -16.26 11.64
C VAL A 405 0.08 -15.17 12.71
N ASN A 406 1.13 -15.24 13.52
CA ASN A 406 1.39 -14.26 14.55
C ASN A 406 2.35 -13.18 14.01
N ALA A 407 1.85 -11.95 13.85
CA ALA A 407 2.64 -10.81 13.39
C ALA A 407 3.91 -10.57 14.24
N ASN A 408 3.86 -11.00 15.52
CA ASN A 408 5.00 -10.96 16.43
C ASN A 408 6.20 -11.77 15.89
N VAL A 409 5.96 -12.89 15.20
CA VAL A 409 7.01 -13.77 14.64
C VAL A 409 7.71 -13.14 13.43
N ASN A 410 6.99 -12.38 12.60
CA ASN A 410 7.60 -11.66 11.47
C ASN A 410 8.48 -10.49 11.93
N ILE A 411 8.14 -9.84 13.04
CA ILE A 411 9.00 -8.83 13.70
C ILE A 411 10.21 -9.51 14.38
N MET A 412 10.04 -10.72 14.93
CA MET A 412 11.11 -11.50 15.55
C MET A 412 12.10 -12.13 14.57
N ALA A 413 11.67 -12.51 13.36
CA ALA A 413 12.57 -13.00 12.32
C ALA A 413 13.68 -11.98 12.03
N VAL A 414 13.44 -10.71 12.41
CA VAL A 414 14.35 -9.59 12.35
C VAL A 414 15.21 -9.37 13.61
N LYS A 415 15.40 -10.37 14.48
CA LYS A 415 16.39 -10.31 15.58
C LYS A 415 17.66 -11.12 15.33
N VAL A 416 17.68 -12.02 14.33
CA VAL A 416 18.79 -12.97 14.07
C VAL A 416 19.53 -12.70 12.74
N LEU A 417 19.12 -11.65 12.04
CA LEU A 417 19.64 -11.32 10.71
C LEU A 417 20.93 -10.51 10.82
N LYS A 418 21.61 -10.21 9.72
CA LYS A 418 22.83 -9.38 9.77
C LYS A 418 22.77 -8.13 8.89
N CYS A 419 21.88 -8.10 7.89
CA CYS A 419 21.68 -6.93 7.01
C CYS A 419 20.33 -7.02 6.30
N ILE A 420 19.68 -5.88 6.04
CA ILE A 420 18.38 -5.82 5.33
C ILE A 420 18.54 -4.97 4.09
N VAL A 421 17.95 -5.42 3.00
CA VAL A 421 18.03 -4.74 1.71
C VAL A 421 16.65 -4.31 1.29
N CYS A 422 16.43 -3.00 1.23
CA CYS A 422 15.16 -2.41 0.85
C CYS A 422 15.00 -2.39 -0.67
N ALA A 423 13.78 -2.62 -1.14
CA ALA A 423 13.40 -2.28 -2.51
C ALA A 423 13.14 -0.78 -2.62
N GLU A 424 13.55 -0.16 -3.73
CA GLU A 424 13.41 1.29 -4.00
C GLU A 424 11.95 1.77 -3.93
N SER A 425 10.96 0.91 -4.19
CA SER A 425 9.57 1.17 -3.84
C SER A 425 9.33 1.13 -2.31
N ARG A 426 9.58 2.31 -1.71
CA ARG A 426 9.43 2.69 -0.30
C ARG A 426 8.63 1.69 0.54
N SER A 427 9.37 0.81 1.19
CA SER A 427 8.87 -0.16 2.14
C SER A 427 8.57 0.54 3.46
N LEU A 428 7.31 0.84 3.74
CA LEU A 428 6.94 1.64 4.91
C LEU A 428 6.89 0.81 6.20
N ASN A 429 6.16 -0.31 6.23
CA ASN A 429 5.92 -1.04 7.49
C ASN A 429 6.99 -2.08 7.82
N THR A 430 7.52 -2.76 6.80
CA THR A 430 8.54 -3.81 6.96
C THR A 430 9.89 -3.22 7.39
N SER A 431 10.24 -2.05 6.88
CA SER A 431 11.48 -1.34 7.21
C SER A 431 11.50 -0.85 8.65
N VAL A 432 10.33 -0.50 9.19
CA VAL A 432 10.21 -0.13 10.60
C VAL A 432 10.27 -1.37 11.50
N ALA A 433 9.45 -2.40 11.23
CA ALA A 433 9.52 -3.67 11.96
C ALA A 433 10.96 -4.20 12.05
N THR A 434 11.75 -3.90 11.01
CA THR A 434 13.18 -4.17 10.89
C THR A 434 14.06 -3.33 11.82
N VAL A 435 13.94 -2.00 11.80
CA VAL A 435 14.74 -1.10 12.65
C VAL A 435 14.51 -1.42 14.12
N TRP A 436 13.27 -1.72 14.50
CA TRP A 436 12.89 -2.13 15.85
C TRP A 436 13.36 -3.54 16.24
N GLY A 437 13.73 -4.38 15.27
CA GLY A 437 14.42 -5.65 15.47
C GLY A 437 15.90 -5.50 15.86
N GLY A 438 16.47 -4.29 15.78
CA GLY A 438 17.84 -3.97 16.20
C GLY A 438 18.86 -3.81 15.07
N PHE A 439 18.44 -3.60 13.81
CA PHE A 439 19.34 -3.42 12.67
C PHE A 439 19.47 -1.97 12.20
N SER A 440 20.68 -1.59 11.83
CA SER A 440 20.96 -0.33 11.13
C SER A 440 20.49 -0.43 9.67
N SER A 441 19.60 0.46 9.24
CA SER A 441 19.48 0.83 7.83
C SER A 441 20.70 1.68 7.48
N THR A 442 21.82 1.06 7.13
CA THR A 442 22.98 1.81 6.64
C THR A 442 22.64 2.26 5.22
N PRO A 443 22.60 3.58 4.92
CA PRO A 443 22.57 4.01 3.54
C PRO A 443 23.85 3.46 2.87
N LEU A 444 23.68 2.71 1.79
CA LEU A 444 24.79 2.39 0.89
C LEU A 444 25.20 3.73 0.26
N LEU A 445 26.30 4.30 0.75
CA LEU A 445 27.04 5.37 0.08
C LEU A 445 27.73 4.83 -1.18
#